data_AF-A0A4Y2HFL2-F1
#
_entry.id   AF-A0A4Y2HFL2-F1
#
_cell.length_a   1.000
_cell.length_b   1.000
_cell.length_c   1.000
_cell.angle_alpha   90.00
_cell.angle_beta   90.00
_cell.angle_gamma   90.00
#
_symmetry.space_group_name_H-M   'P 1'
#
loop_
_entity.id
_entity.type
_entity.pdbx_description
1 polymer ?
#
loop_
_entity_poly.entity_id
_entity_poly.type
_entity_poly.pdbx_seq_one_letter_code
_entity_poly.pdbx_strand_id
1 'polypeptide(L)'
;MCLKPYIEMNTELSKAATNEFEKYFSKLMNNAIFGKTMENVRKRVDVRLCNNGSKAEKLISKPNFKDCTIYSETLVAFHMSKAVLTLNKPIVVGMSILDISKRLMYRFHVEIMREAYHENAVLLYTDTDSFIYNIQCKDV
;
A
#
# COMPACT_ATOMS: atom_id res chain seq x y z
N MET A 1 1.90 21.02 -8.43
CA MET A 1 1.71 19.86 -7.53
C MET A 1 2.96 18.99 -7.60
N CYS A 2 3.66 18.75 -6.50
CA CYS A 2 5.02 18.17 -6.49
C CYS A 2 5.15 16.80 -7.19
N LEU A 3 4.07 16.01 -7.25
CA LEU A 3 4.07 14.70 -7.91
C LEU A 3 3.65 14.72 -9.39
N LYS A 4 3.15 15.85 -9.91
CA LYS A 4 2.59 15.95 -11.26
C LYS A 4 3.57 15.46 -12.35
N PRO A 5 4.82 15.95 -12.42
CA PRO A 5 5.75 15.52 -13.47
C PRO A 5 6.05 14.01 -13.42
N TYR A 6 6.10 13.44 -12.21
CA TYR A 6 6.35 12.02 -12.01
C TYR A 6 5.18 11.15 -12.49
N ILE A 7 3.96 11.56 -12.14
CA ILE A 7 2.74 10.85 -12.54
C ILE A 7 2.57 10.91 -14.06
N GLU A 8 2.77 12.09 -14.66
CA GLU A 8 2.70 12.28 -16.11
C GLU A 8 3.73 11.41 -16.83
N MET A 9 4.98 11.38 -16.35
CA MET A 9 6.02 10.50 -16.89
C MET A 9 5.59 9.02 -16.87
N ASN A 10 5.10 8.51 -15.74
CA ASN A 10 4.65 7.12 -15.65
C ASN A 10 3.42 6.84 -16.51
N THR A 11 2.53 7.82 -16.70
CA THR A 11 1.40 7.70 -17.63
C THR A 11 1.88 7.57 -19.07
N GLU A 12 2.86 8.37 -19.50
CA GLU A 12 3.42 8.26 -20.85
C GLU A 12 4.18 6.94 -21.05
N LEU A 13 4.96 6.50 -20.07
CA LEU A 13 5.60 5.17 -20.09
C LEU A 13 4.57 4.04 -20.20
N SER A 14 3.47 4.14 -19.46
CA SER A 14 2.39 3.15 -19.53
C SER A 14 1.66 3.14 -20.89
N LYS A 15 1.60 4.27 -21.60
CA LYS A 15 1.01 4.35 -22.95
C LYS A 15 1.95 3.80 -24.02
N ALA A 16 3.26 4.05 -23.87
CA ALA A 16 4.29 3.60 -24.79
C ALA A 16 4.69 2.11 -24.59
N ALA A 17 4.26 1.50 -23.49
CA ALA A 17 4.56 0.10 -23.15
C ALA A 17 4.14 -0.86 -24.26
N THR A 18 5.06 -1.75 -24.65
CA THR A 18 4.82 -2.74 -25.71
C THR A 18 4.37 -4.09 -25.18
N ASN A 19 4.54 -4.31 -23.87
CA ASN A 19 4.21 -5.53 -23.18
C ASN A 19 3.50 -5.24 -21.85
N GLU A 20 2.85 -6.27 -21.31
CA GLU A 20 2.08 -6.18 -20.07
C GLU A 20 2.95 -5.83 -18.86
N PHE A 21 4.19 -6.33 -18.83
CA PHE A 21 5.12 -6.08 -17.73
C PHE A 21 5.45 -4.59 -17.59
N GLU A 22 5.81 -3.91 -18.68
CA GLU A 22 6.14 -2.47 -18.68
C GLU A 22 4.94 -1.60 -18.24
N LYS A 23 3.75 -1.95 -18.75
CA LYS A 23 2.51 -1.28 -18.39
C LYS A 23 2.21 -1.47 -16.90
N TYR A 24 2.33 -2.70 -16.40
CA TYR A 24 2.15 -3.01 -14.98
C TYR A 24 3.18 -2.30 -14.10
N PHE A 25 4.44 -2.29 -14.50
CA PHE A 25 5.52 -1.64 -13.77
C PHE A 25 5.26 -0.15 -13.59
N SER A 26 4.88 0.55 -14.66
CA SER A 26 4.56 1.99 -14.60
C SER A 26 3.38 2.29 -13.66
N LYS A 27 2.34 1.46 -13.69
CA LYS A 27 1.22 1.54 -12.74
C LYS A 27 1.65 1.27 -11.31
N LEU A 28 2.49 0.26 -11.09
CA LEU A 28 3.02 -0.09 -9.78
C LEU A 28 3.84 1.04 -9.18
N MET A 29 4.67 1.72 -9.99
CA MET A 29 5.49 2.84 -9.53
C MET A 29 4.64 4.01 -8.99
N ASN A 30 3.51 4.30 -9.63
CA ASN A 30 2.55 5.28 -9.10
C ASN A 30 1.95 4.84 -7.75
N ASN A 31 1.53 3.58 -7.64
CA ASN A 31 0.93 3.04 -6.41
C ASN A 31 1.96 2.91 -5.28
N ALA A 32 3.22 2.62 -5.61
CA ALA A 32 4.30 2.42 -4.63
C ALA A 32 4.59 3.69 -3.84
N ILE A 33 4.46 4.88 -4.44
CA ILE A 33 4.64 6.16 -3.73
C ILE A 33 3.63 6.27 -2.59
N PHE A 34 2.35 5.99 -2.85
CA PHE A 34 1.31 6.02 -1.83
C PHE A 34 1.60 4.98 -0.73
N GLY A 35 1.94 3.73 -1.11
CA GLY A 35 2.31 2.71 -0.13
C GLY A 35 3.51 3.13 0.74
N LYS A 36 4.46 3.85 0.14
CA LYS A 36 5.66 4.33 0.83
C LYS A 36 5.38 5.48 1.78
N THR A 37 4.46 6.37 1.45
CA THR A 37 4.07 7.49 2.33
C THR A 37 3.33 6.98 3.58
N MET A 38 2.56 5.91 3.43
CA MET A 38 1.79 5.25 4.49
C MET A 38 2.55 4.15 5.24
N GLU A 39 3.85 3.96 4.97
CA GLU A 39 4.64 2.88 5.57
C GLU A 39 4.77 3.02 7.10
N ASN A 40 4.34 1.98 7.84
CA ASN A 40 4.53 1.94 9.29
C ASN A 40 5.92 1.41 9.66
N VAL A 41 6.87 2.34 9.85
CA VAL A 41 8.27 2.03 10.22
C VAL A 41 8.41 1.27 11.55
N ARG A 42 7.41 1.33 12.44
CA ARG A 42 7.42 0.62 13.73
C ARG A 42 7.26 -0.89 13.58
N LYS A 43 6.67 -1.34 12.46
CA LYS A 43 6.50 -2.77 12.15
C LYS A 43 7.76 -3.41 11.56
N ARG A 44 8.80 -2.64 11.26
CA ARG A 44 10.06 -3.17 10.72
C ARG A 44 10.79 -3.99 11.78
N VAL A 45 11.29 -5.15 11.35
CA VAL A 45 12.08 -6.07 12.16
C VAL A 45 13.51 -6.10 11.62
N ASP A 46 14.49 -6.12 12.52
CA ASP A 46 15.91 -6.35 12.22
C ASP A 46 16.18 -7.84 12.38
N VAL A 47 16.25 -8.56 11.27
CA VAL A 47 16.53 -10.01 11.28
C VAL A 47 18.03 -10.24 11.22
N ARG A 48 18.56 -11.03 12.15
CA ARG A 48 19.98 -11.40 12.21
C ARG A 48 20.13 -12.91 12.14
N LEU A 49 20.83 -13.39 11.12
CA LEU A 49 21.15 -14.81 10.96
C LEU A 49 22.39 -15.14 11.79
N CYS A 50 22.34 -16.26 12.51
CA CYS A 50 23.41 -16.71 13.37
C CYS A 50 23.61 -18.22 13.26
N ASN A 51 24.88 -18.64 13.27
CA ASN A 51 25.31 -20.03 13.21
C ASN A 51 26.27 -20.43 14.34
N ASN A 52 26.34 -19.62 15.40
CA ASN A 52 27.28 -19.81 16.50
C ASN A 52 26.59 -19.52 17.83
N GLY A 53 26.62 -20.48 18.76
CA GLY A 53 25.98 -20.37 20.09
C GLY A 53 26.39 -19.12 20.87
N SER A 54 27.68 -18.78 20.89
CA SER A 54 28.17 -17.59 21.61
C SER A 54 27.62 -16.27 21.05
N LYS A 55 27.34 -16.20 19.74
CA LYS A 55 26.70 -15.04 19.12
C LYS A 55 25.20 -15.04 19.38
N ALA A 56 24.57 -16.21 19.41
CA ALA A 56 23.15 -16.36 19.75
C ALA A 56 22.86 -15.85 21.17
N GLU A 57 23.65 -16.25 22.16
CA GLU A 57 23.52 -15.76 23.55
C GLU A 57 23.62 -14.23 23.63
N LYS A 58 24.57 -13.63 22.90
CA LYS A 58 24.71 -12.16 22.80
C LYS A 58 23.55 -11.47 22.10
N LEU A 59 22.77 -12.17 21.28
CA LEU A 59 21.59 -11.60 20.62
C LEU A 59 20.36 -11.70 21.55
N ILE A 60 20.19 -12.83 22.21
CA ILE A 60 19.12 -13.07 23.19
C ILE A 60 19.21 -12.09 24.37
N SER A 61 20.42 -11.78 24.81
CA SER A 61 20.63 -10.86 25.94
C SER A 61 20.32 -9.39 25.64
N LYS A 62 20.10 -9.01 24.37
CA LYS A 62 19.80 -7.62 24.04
C LYS A 62 18.34 -7.29 24.36
N PRO A 63 18.05 -6.10 24.92
CA PRO A 63 16.68 -5.71 25.28
C PRO A 63 15.75 -5.55 24.08
N ASN A 64 16.29 -5.47 22.87
CA ASN A 64 15.51 -5.36 21.64
C ASN A 64 15.25 -6.73 20.98
N PHE A 65 15.68 -7.85 21.57
CA PHE A 65 15.31 -9.19 21.11
C PHE A 65 13.79 -9.40 21.25
N LYS A 66 13.16 -10.01 20.23
CA LYS A 66 11.72 -10.33 20.25
C LYS A 66 11.46 -11.82 20.16
N ASP A 67 12.07 -12.47 19.19
CA ASP A 67 11.82 -13.88 18.91
C ASP A 67 12.95 -14.48 18.06
N CYS A 68 12.99 -15.80 17.92
CA CYS A 68 13.87 -16.48 16.98
C CYS A 68 13.19 -17.59 16.19
N THR A 69 13.70 -17.87 15.00
CA THR A 69 13.25 -18.96 14.14
C THR A 69 14.43 -19.85 13.82
N ILE A 70 14.36 -21.12 14.24
CA ILE A 70 15.39 -22.12 13.99
C ILE A 70 15.15 -22.72 12.60
N TYR A 71 16.13 -22.59 11.70
CA TYR A 71 16.06 -23.19 10.37
C TYR A 71 16.79 -24.54 10.31
N SER A 72 17.87 -24.69 11.06
CA SER A 72 18.62 -25.94 11.20
C SER A 72 19.40 -25.96 12.52
N GLU A 73 20.06 -27.07 12.82
CA GLU A 73 20.96 -27.21 13.98
C GLU A 73 22.06 -26.14 14.01
N THR A 74 22.43 -25.60 12.85
CA THR A 74 23.51 -24.63 12.70
C THR A 74 23.04 -23.26 12.24
N LEU A 75 21.73 -23.02 12.07
CA LEU A 75 21.23 -21.73 11.57
C LEU A 75 19.94 -21.30 12.25
N VAL A 76 19.99 -20.10 12.86
CA VAL A 76 18.86 -19.48 13.54
C VAL A 76 18.73 -18.02 13.10
N ALA A 77 17.50 -17.58 12.78
CA ALA A 77 17.16 -16.18 12.61
C ALA A 77 16.70 -15.57 13.94
N PHE A 78 17.30 -14.46 14.33
CA PHE A 78 16.89 -13.66 15.48
C PHE A 78 16.12 -12.43 14.99
N HIS A 79 14.86 -12.32 15.42
CA HIS A 79 13.99 -11.19 15.17
C HIS A 79 14.21 -10.14 16.25
N MET A 80 14.84 -9.04 15.87
CA MET A 80 15.11 -7.92 16.77
C MET A 80 14.22 -6.74 16.41
N SER A 81 13.74 -6.00 17.41
CA SER A 81 13.17 -4.67 17.20
C SER A 81 14.26 -3.64 16.90
N LYS A 82 13.92 -2.60 16.14
CA LYS A 82 14.83 -1.47 15.93
C LYS A 82 14.90 -0.63 17.20
N ALA A 83 16.10 -0.51 17.78
CA ALA A 83 16.32 0.26 19.01
C ALA A 83 16.07 1.77 18.82
N VAL A 84 16.37 2.29 17.64
CA VAL A 84 16.10 3.68 17.25
C VAL A 84 15.24 3.67 15.98
N LEU A 85 14.18 4.46 16.01
CA LEU A 85 13.24 4.59 14.90
C LEU A 85 13.24 6.02 14.36
N THR A 86 13.57 6.18 13.09
CA THR A 86 13.43 7.47 12.40
C THR A 86 12.06 7.55 11.74
N LEU A 87 11.22 8.48 12.20
CA LEU A 87 9.90 8.74 11.62
C LEU A 87 10.03 9.68 10.41
N ASN A 88 10.49 9.13 9.27
CA ASN A 88 10.74 9.88 8.03
C ASN A 88 9.71 9.61 6.93
N LYS A 89 8.54 9.09 7.28
CA LYS A 89 7.47 8.81 6.31
C LYS A 89 6.47 9.97 6.31
N PRO A 90 6.19 10.58 5.15
CA PRO A 90 5.23 11.67 5.05
C PRO A 90 3.80 11.13 5.09
N ILE A 91 3.38 10.58 6.23
CA ILE A 91 2.08 9.93 6.42
C ILE A 91 0.93 10.88 6.08
N VAL A 92 1.08 12.17 6.41
CA VAL A 92 0.10 13.21 6.09
C VAL A 92 -0.19 13.28 4.58
N VAL A 93 0.83 13.12 3.73
CA VAL A 93 0.64 13.12 2.27
C VAL A 93 -0.18 11.91 1.83
N GLY A 94 0.10 10.73 2.38
CA GLY A 94 -0.68 9.53 2.10
C GLY A 94 -2.14 9.67 2.56
N MET A 95 -2.37 10.22 3.76
CA MET A 95 -3.72 10.48 4.27
C MET A 95 -4.49 11.44 3.35
N SER A 96 -3.88 12.53 2.92
CA SER A 96 -4.51 13.47 1.99
C SER A 96 -4.88 12.82 0.65
N ILE A 97 -4.00 11.98 0.09
CA ILE A 97 -4.30 11.24 -1.15
C ILE A 97 -5.52 10.34 -0.96
N LEU A 98 -5.58 9.61 0.16
CA LEU A 98 -6.69 8.71 0.47
C LEU A 98 -8.01 9.47 0.64
N ASP A 99 -7.99 10.59 1.35
CA ASP A 99 -9.18 11.41 1.58
C ASP A 99 -9.71 12.02 0.27
N ILE A 100 -8.81 12.50 -0.60
CA ILE A 100 -9.17 12.99 -1.93
C ILE A 100 -9.80 11.87 -2.77
N SER A 101 -9.22 10.67 -2.76
CA SER A 101 -9.74 9.51 -3.48
C SER A 101 -11.13 9.11 -2.99
N LYS A 102 -11.33 9.01 -1.67
CA LYS A 102 -12.66 8.72 -1.08
C LYS A 102 -13.69 9.79 -1.43
N ARG A 103 -13.29 11.06 -1.38
CA ARG A 103 -14.17 12.17 -1.76
C ARG A 103 -14.58 12.08 -3.22
N LEU A 104 -13.66 11.75 -4.13
CA LEU A 104 -13.96 11.56 -5.56
C LEU A 104 -15.00 10.45 -5.76
N MET A 105 -14.80 9.29 -5.12
CA MET A 105 -15.73 8.17 -5.18
C MET A 105 -17.10 8.54 -4.62
N TYR A 106 -17.14 9.21 -3.46
CA TYR A 106 -18.37 9.68 -2.86
C TYR A 106 -19.13 10.66 -3.76
N ARG A 107 -18.42 11.63 -4.36
CA ARG A 107 -19.00 12.58 -5.30
C ARG A 107 -19.56 11.87 -6.53
N PHE A 108 -18.85 10.88 -7.08
CA PHE A 108 -19.39 10.08 -8.19
C PHE A 108 -20.70 9.39 -7.81
N HIS A 109 -20.78 8.76 -6.63
CA HIS A 109 -22.02 8.12 -6.19
C HIS A 109 -23.18 9.13 -6.02
N VAL A 110 -22.93 10.24 -5.33
CA VAL A 110 -24.00 11.17 -4.94
C VAL A 110 -24.35 12.16 -6.05
N GLU A 111 -23.37 12.76 -6.71
CA GLU A 111 -23.57 13.80 -7.70
C GLU A 111 -23.86 13.23 -9.10
N ILE A 112 -23.43 12.00 -9.41
CA ILE A 112 -23.61 11.44 -10.77
C ILE A 112 -24.63 10.31 -10.75
N MET A 113 -24.38 9.25 -9.98
CA MET A 113 -25.24 8.05 -10.03
C MET A 113 -26.63 8.31 -9.44
N ARG A 114 -26.73 8.97 -8.28
CA ARG A 114 -28.03 9.32 -7.69
C ARG A 114 -28.79 10.38 -8.48
N GLU A 115 -28.10 11.28 -9.18
CA GLU A 115 -28.77 12.27 -10.03
C GLU A 115 -29.31 11.64 -11.31
N ALA A 116 -28.55 10.71 -11.92
CA ALA A 116 -28.95 10.07 -13.18
C ALA A 116 -30.07 9.02 -13.01
N TYR A 117 -30.06 8.27 -11.90
CA TYR A 117 -30.93 7.11 -11.73
C TYR A 117 -31.84 7.18 -10.49
N HIS A 118 -31.63 8.14 -9.60
CA HIS A 118 -32.42 8.31 -8.37
C HIS A 118 -32.55 7.00 -7.58
N GLU A 119 -33.79 6.58 -7.30
CA GLU A 119 -34.12 5.34 -6.59
C GLU A 119 -33.88 4.08 -7.43
N ASN A 120 -33.72 4.23 -8.75
CA ASN A 120 -33.50 3.10 -9.66
C ASN A 120 -32.07 2.56 -9.63
N ALA A 121 -31.12 3.25 -9.00
CA ALA A 121 -29.75 2.76 -8.80
C ALA A 121 -29.52 2.38 -7.33
N VAL A 122 -29.52 1.08 -7.05
CA VAL A 122 -29.20 0.53 -5.73
C VAL A 122 -27.73 0.17 -5.69
N LEU A 123 -26.96 0.84 -4.82
CA LEU A 123 -25.56 0.51 -4.58
C LEU A 123 -25.46 -0.80 -3.79
N LEU A 124 -24.81 -1.81 -4.37
CA LEU A 124 -24.65 -3.13 -3.76
C LEU A 124 -23.29 -3.30 -3.07
N TYR A 125 -22.23 -2.75 -3.67
CA TYR A 125 -20.87 -2.95 -3.17
C TYR A 125 -19.93 -1.82 -3.59
N THR A 126 -18.90 -1.58 -2.79
CA THR A 126 -17.83 -0.61 -3.04
C THR A 126 -16.48 -1.26 -2.78
N ASP A 127 -15.52 -1.10 -3.69
CA ASP A 127 -14.11 -1.42 -3.43
C ASP A 127 -13.21 -0.36 -4.04
N THR A 128 -12.46 0.36 -3.19
CA THR A 128 -11.39 1.33 -3.50
C THR A 128 -11.68 2.33 -4.64
N ASP A 129 -11.68 1.87 -5.89
CA ASP A 129 -11.89 2.64 -7.13
C ASP A 129 -13.10 2.14 -7.97
N SER A 130 -13.94 1.27 -7.40
CA SER A 130 -15.05 0.62 -8.08
C SER A 130 -16.35 0.62 -7.26
N PHE A 131 -17.46 0.59 -7.98
CA PHE A 131 -18.82 0.46 -7.46
C PHE A 131 -19.56 -0.64 -8.20
N ILE A 132 -20.41 -1.38 -7.50
CA ILE A 132 -21.36 -2.33 -8.10
C ILE A 132 -22.76 -1.83 -7.79
N TYR A 133 -23.54 -1.57 -8.84
CA TYR A 133 -24.92 -1.11 -8.75
C TYR A 133 -25.87 -2.14 -9.36
N ASN A 134 -27.06 -2.25 -8.80
CA ASN A 134 -28.24 -2.76 -9.49
C ASN A 134 -29.01 -1.56 -10.03
N ILE A 135 -29.14 -1.45 -11.34
CA ILE A 135 -29.81 -0.31 -11.98
C ILE A 135 -31.02 -0.82 -12.77
N GLN A 136 -32.19 -0.26 -12.45
CA GLN A 136 -33.40 -0.48 -13.22
C GLN A 136 -33.51 0.58 -14.32
N CYS A 137 -33.50 0.15 -15.57
CA CYS A 137 -33.74 0.99 -16.73
C CYS A 137 -34.96 0.46 -17.49
N LYS A 138 -35.66 1.34 -18.21
CA LYS A 138 -36.63 0.89 -19.21
C LYS A 138 -35.87 0.18 -20.32
N ASP A 139 -36.36 -0.97 -20.76
CA ASP A 139 -35.85 -1.62 -21.97
C ASP A 139 -35.95 -0.63 -23.14
N VAL A 140 -34.86 -0.55 -23.92
CA VAL A 140 -34.79 0.29 -25.13
C VAL A 140 -35.56 -0.38 -26.26
#